data_AF-A0A7U6RC01-F1
#
_entry.id   AF-A0A7U6RC01-F1
#
_cell.length_a   1.000
_cell.length_b   1.000
_cell.length_c   1.000
_cell.angle_alpha   90.00
_cell.angle_beta   90.00
_cell.angle_gamma   90.00
#
_symmetry.space_group_name_H-M   'P 1'
#
loop_
_entity.id
_entity.type
_entity.pdbx_description
1 polymer ?
#
loop_
_entity_poly.entity_id
_entity_poly.type
_entity_poly.pdbx_seq_one_letter_code
_entity_poly.pdbx_strand_id
1 'polypeptide(L)'
;MSITTGGRTTTHKHLWETVDPYDGGYHICKKCKLGSQGESLATPCPVSDAEYHAVAWLGQAGLYRTRLEAVRNFEQSVTPITADELFNLASKQVLSQLNEGRQSARPSSTEPNSQKQEGHA
;
A
#
# COMPACT_ATOMS: atom_id res chain seq x y z
N MET A 1 7.21 17.40 -18.81
CA MET A 1 6.16 16.37 -18.75
C MET A 1 5.88 16.11 -17.28
N SER A 2 4.81 16.68 -16.73
CA SER A 2 4.44 16.53 -15.32
C SER A 2 3.52 15.31 -15.21
N ILE A 3 3.97 14.26 -14.54
CA ILE A 3 3.19 13.02 -14.41
C ILE A 3 2.17 13.24 -13.28
N THR A 4 0.96 13.63 -13.67
CA THR A 4 -0.18 13.80 -12.77
C THR A 4 -0.75 12.43 -12.44
N THR A 5 -0.32 11.82 -11.34
CA THR A 5 -1.06 10.71 -10.73
C THR A 5 -1.88 11.29 -9.58
N GLY A 6 -3.19 11.49 -9.81
CA GLY A 6 -4.18 11.73 -8.76
C GLY A 6 -4.09 13.04 -7.99
N GLY A 7 -4.41 14.18 -8.62
CA GLY A 7 -5.14 15.34 -8.04
C GLY A 7 -4.77 15.97 -6.68
N ARG A 8 -3.72 15.53 -6.00
CA ARG A 8 -3.23 16.06 -4.72
C ARG A 8 -1.72 16.10 -4.78
N THR A 9 -1.19 17.12 -5.47
CA THR A 9 0.13 17.65 -5.12
C THR A 9 0.02 18.15 -3.69
N THR A 10 0.36 17.30 -2.72
CA THR A 10 0.60 17.77 -1.36
C THR A 10 1.91 18.56 -1.45
N THR A 11 1.82 19.85 -1.68
CA THR A 11 2.98 20.74 -1.76
C THR A 11 3.49 20.95 -0.34
N HIS A 12 4.49 20.18 0.06
CA HIS A 12 5.07 20.27 1.40
C HIS A 12 6.51 20.79 1.30
N LYS A 13 7.02 21.29 2.43
CA LYS A 13 8.39 21.81 2.51
C LYS A 13 9.39 20.66 2.33
N HIS A 14 10.50 20.95 1.64
CA HIS A 14 11.62 20.03 1.55
C HIS A 14 12.17 19.71 2.95
N LEU A 15 12.59 18.45 3.14
CA LEU A 15 13.34 18.03 4.31
C LEU A 15 14.83 18.12 4.00
N TRP A 16 15.40 19.31 4.20
CA TRP A 16 16.80 19.60 3.88
C TRP A 16 17.77 18.96 4.87
N GLU A 17 18.87 18.44 4.32
CA GLU A 17 20.05 17.98 5.06
C GLU A 17 21.29 18.66 4.49
N THR A 18 22.08 19.30 5.35
CA THR A 18 23.36 19.89 4.96
C THR A 18 24.40 18.79 4.79
N VAL A 19 24.95 18.67 3.60
CA VAL A 19 25.97 17.67 3.25
C VAL A 19 27.37 18.28 3.30
N ASP A 20 27.49 19.55 2.91
CA ASP A 20 28.72 20.32 2.99
C ASP A 20 28.42 21.66 3.67
N PRO A 21 29.06 22.02 4.79
CA PRO A 21 28.81 23.28 5.49
C PRO A 21 29.62 24.48 4.96
N TYR A 22 30.58 24.29 4.05
CA TYR A 22 31.44 25.37 3.56
C TYR A 22 30.81 26.08 2.34
N ASP A 23 31.18 27.35 2.09
CA ASP A 23 30.67 28.19 0.99
C ASP A 23 29.13 28.25 0.84
N GLY A 24 28.44 28.62 1.91
CA GLY A 24 26.98 28.80 1.92
C GLY A 24 26.19 27.50 2.07
N GLY A 25 26.87 26.35 2.07
CA GLY A 25 26.30 25.06 2.39
C GLY A 25 25.58 24.38 1.22
N TYR A 26 25.90 23.10 0.97
CA TYR A 26 25.13 22.26 0.05
C TYR A 26 24.08 21.48 0.82
N HIS A 27 22.81 21.73 0.49
CA HIS A 27 21.66 21.08 1.10
C HIS A 27 21.02 20.11 0.13
N ILE A 28 20.73 18.89 0.57
CA ILE A 28 19.98 17.91 -0.19
C ILE A 28 18.66 17.60 0.49
N CYS A 29 17.57 17.53 -0.28
CA CYS A 29 16.29 17.09 0.25
C CYS A 29 16.31 15.57 0.43
N LYS A 30 16.05 15.08 1.65
CA LYS A 30 16.01 13.63 1.93
C LYS A 30 14.94 12.88 1.14
N LYS A 31 13.86 13.57 0.75
CA LYS A 31 12.70 13.00 0.06
C LYS A 31 12.91 12.93 -1.45
N CYS A 32 13.06 14.07 -2.11
CA CYS A 32 13.15 14.14 -3.58
C CYS A 32 14.59 14.16 -4.13
N LYS A 33 15.62 14.14 -3.27
CA LYS A 33 17.04 14.21 -3.64
C LYS A 33 17.44 15.46 -4.43
N LEU A 34 16.62 16.51 -4.39
CA LEU A 34 16.97 17.81 -4.95
C LEU A 34 18.11 18.42 -4.13
N GLY A 35 19.15 18.91 -4.81
CA GLY A 35 20.23 19.69 -4.22
C GLY A 35 19.98 21.19 -4.36
N SER A 36 20.35 21.96 -3.35
CA SER A 36 20.35 23.43 -3.34
C SER A 36 21.66 23.92 -2.71
N GLN A 37 22.32 24.89 -3.34
CA GLN A 37 23.52 25.53 -2.80
C GLN A 37 23.13 26.89 -2.23
N GLY A 38 23.57 27.22 -1.01
CA GLY A 38 23.18 28.48 -0.37
C GLY A 38 21.73 28.45 0.10
N GLU A 39 20.92 29.44 -0.31
CA GLU A 39 19.51 29.52 0.09
C GLU A 39 18.72 28.30 -0.40
N SER A 40 17.93 27.72 0.51
CA SER A 40 17.00 26.65 0.18
C SER A 40 15.99 27.13 -0.85
N LEU A 41 15.94 26.47 -2.02
CA LEU A 41 14.92 26.73 -3.03
C LEU A 41 13.51 26.70 -2.41
N ALA A 42 12.76 27.79 -2.60
CA ALA A 42 11.36 27.92 -2.14
C ALA A 42 10.39 27.04 -2.95
N THR A 43 10.89 26.16 -3.81
CA THR A 43 10.07 25.22 -4.56
C THR A 43 9.46 24.19 -3.61
N PRO A 44 8.20 23.78 -3.80
CA PRO A 44 7.62 22.72 -3.00
C PRO A 44 8.28 21.38 -3.34
N CYS A 45 8.39 20.49 -2.35
CA CYS A 45 8.86 19.13 -2.59
C CYS A 45 7.75 18.32 -3.28
N PRO A 46 8.04 17.62 -4.39
CA PRO A 46 7.03 16.85 -5.11
C PRO A 46 6.75 15.48 -4.46
N VAL A 47 7.57 15.01 -3.52
CA VAL A 47 7.48 13.66 -2.93
C VAL A 47 6.78 13.71 -1.59
N SER A 48 5.49 13.37 -1.54
CA SER A 48 4.70 13.46 -0.31
C SER A 48 5.29 12.67 0.85
N ASP A 49 4.95 13.07 2.07
CA ASP A 49 5.36 12.37 3.28
C ASP A 49 4.89 10.91 3.29
N ALA A 50 3.65 10.68 2.82
CA ALA A 50 3.09 9.34 2.67
C ALA A 50 3.89 8.49 1.68
N GLU A 51 4.32 9.06 0.55
CA GLU A 51 5.16 8.34 -0.43
C GLU A 51 6.57 8.07 0.10
N TYR A 52 7.12 8.98 0.90
CA TYR A 52 8.44 8.80 1.52
C TYR A 52 8.46 7.67 2.56
N HIS A 53 7.36 7.51 3.31
CA HIS A 53 7.20 6.45 4.32
C HIS A 53 6.47 5.20 3.81
N ALA A 54 6.15 5.13 2.52
CA ALA A 54 5.47 3.99 1.92
C ALA A 54 6.35 2.73 1.98
N VAL A 55 5.82 1.66 2.56
CA VAL A 55 6.45 0.32 2.54
C VAL A 55 5.83 -0.57 1.47
N ALA A 56 4.64 -0.21 0.99
CA ALA A 56 3.90 -0.89 -0.07
C ALA A 56 2.99 0.11 -0.79
N TRP A 57 2.42 -0.33 -1.91
CA TRP A 57 1.51 0.47 -2.73
C TRP A 57 0.24 -0.34 -2.99
N LEU A 58 -0.90 0.18 -2.55
CA LEU A 58 -2.19 -0.44 -2.78
C LEU A 58 -2.79 0.10 -4.08
N GLY A 59 -2.87 -0.76 -5.08
CA GLY A 59 -3.64 -0.55 -6.31
C GLY A 59 -4.99 -1.27 -6.26
N GLN A 60 -5.73 -1.17 -7.35
CA GLN A 60 -7.04 -1.81 -7.50
C GLN A 60 -6.94 -3.34 -7.54
N ALA A 61 -5.90 -3.88 -8.17
CA ALA A 61 -5.66 -5.32 -8.26
C ALA A 61 -4.92 -5.89 -7.03
N GLY A 62 -4.40 -5.03 -6.15
CA GLY A 62 -3.84 -5.47 -4.87
C GLY A 62 -2.59 -4.69 -4.42
N LEU A 63 -1.78 -5.34 -3.60
CA LEU A 63 -0.57 -4.78 -3.02
C LEU A 63 0.66 -5.00 -3.89
N TYR A 64 1.42 -3.93 -4.10
CA TYR A 64 2.69 -3.92 -4.83
C TYR A 64 3.83 -3.48 -3.91
N ARG A 65 5.03 -4.00 -4.17
CA ARG A 65 6.23 -3.64 -3.40
C ARG A 65 6.69 -2.20 -3.72
N THR A 66 6.59 -1.80 -4.98
CA THR A 66 6.97 -0.46 -5.43
C THR A 66 5.89 0.20 -6.29
N ARG A 67 5.89 1.54 -6.34
CA ARG A 67 5.02 2.31 -7.24
C ARG A 67 5.25 1.93 -8.69
N LEU A 68 6.50 1.69 -9.07
CA LEU A 68 6.87 1.33 -10.44
C LEU A 68 6.25 -0.01 -10.84
N GLU A 69 6.25 -1.00 -9.95
CA GLU A 69 5.57 -2.27 -10.20
C GLU A 69 4.07 -2.07 -10.42
N ALA A 70 3.41 -1.26 -9.60
CA ALA A 70 1.99 -0.99 -9.76
C ALA A 70 1.69 -0.31 -11.12
N VAL A 71 2.48 0.70 -11.51
CA VAL A 71 2.36 1.36 -12.82
C VAL A 71 2.59 0.38 -13.97
N ARG A 72 3.55 -0.55 -13.84
CA ARG A 72 3.79 -1.61 -14.84
C ARG A 72 2.62 -2.59 -14.96
N ASN A 73 1.81 -2.72 -13.91
CA ASN A 73 0.57 -3.51 -13.92
C ASN A 73 -0.65 -2.67 -14.33
N PHE A 74 -0.44 -1.50 -14.94
CA PHE A 74 -1.48 -0.62 -15.44
C PHE A 74 -2.44 -0.10 -14.36
N GLU A 75 -1.98 -0.06 -13.10
CA GLU A 75 -2.74 0.56 -12.02
C GLU A 75 -2.95 2.04 -12.32
N GLN A 76 -4.22 2.44 -12.42
CA GLN A 76 -4.60 3.83 -12.71
C GLN A 76 -4.42 4.73 -11.49
N SER A 77 -4.56 4.16 -10.28
CA SER A 77 -4.42 4.86 -9.02
C SER A 77 -3.79 3.93 -8.00
N VAL A 78 -2.82 4.45 -7.27
CA VAL A 78 -2.11 3.71 -6.23
C VAL A 78 -2.02 4.59 -5.00
N THR A 79 -2.28 4.00 -3.85
CA THR A 79 -2.18 4.68 -2.55
C THR A 79 -0.95 4.16 -1.83
N PRO A 80 -0.03 5.03 -1.37
CA PRO A 80 1.08 4.61 -0.53
C PRO A 80 0.55 4.04 0.79
N ILE A 81 1.12 2.92 1.24
CA ILE A 81 0.72 2.21 2.46
C ILE A 81 1.88 2.22 3.45
N THR A 82 1.59 2.63 4.68
CA THR A 82 2.53 2.58 5.82
C THR A 82 2.65 1.17 6.40
N ALA A 83 3.66 0.93 7.24
CA ALA A 83 3.86 -0.38 7.87
C ALA A 83 2.65 -0.81 8.71
N ASP A 84 2.08 0.10 9.49
CA ASP A 84 0.90 -0.18 10.33
C ASP A 84 -0.31 -0.59 9.48
N GLU A 85 -0.60 0.15 8.42
CA GLU A 85 -1.68 -0.16 7.49
C GLU A 85 -1.49 -1.52 6.82
N LEU A 86 -0.25 -1.85 6.42
CA LEU A 86 0.07 -3.17 5.85
C LEU A 86 -0.21 -4.30 6.85
N PHE A 87 0.21 -4.15 8.11
CA PHE A 87 -0.06 -5.15 9.15
C PHE A 87 -1.56 -5.29 9.43
N ASN A 88 -2.29 -4.18 9.44
CA ASN A 88 -3.74 -4.20 9.62
C ASN A 88 -4.44 -4.93 8.46
N LEU A 89 -4.05 -4.68 7.22
CA LEU A 89 -4.56 -5.38 6.03
C LEU A 89 -4.27 -6.88 6.11
N ALA A 90 -3.03 -7.25 6.42
CA ALA A 90 -2.64 -8.65 6.57
C ALA A 90 -3.42 -9.34 7.71
N SER A 91 -3.59 -8.67 8.85
CA SER A 91 -4.33 -9.21 10.00
C SER A 91 -5.79 -9.49 9.65
N LYS A 92 -6.45 -8.55 8.96
CA LYS A 92 -7.83 -8.74 8.48
C LYS A 92 -7.95 -9.94 7.53
N GLN A 93 -6.98 -10.09 6.62
CA GLN A 93 -6.98 -11.21 5.69
C GLN A 93 -6.83 -12.56 6.41
N VAL A 94 -5.95 -12.66 7.40
CA VAL A 94 -5.80 -13.86 8.23
C VAL A 94 -7.08 -14.18 8.99
N LEU A 95 -7.71 -13.17 9.60
CA LEU A 95 -8.97 -13.35 10.33
C LEU A 95 -10.10 -13.83 9.41
N SER A 96 -10.18 -13.31 8.17
CA SER A 96 -11.16 -13.77 7.18
C SER A 96 -10.98 -15.25 6.86
N GLN A 97 -9.75 -15.68 6.57
CA GLN A 97 -9.45 -17.08 6.26
C GLN A 97 -9.78 -18.03 7.41
N LEU A 98 -9.50 -17.62 8.66
CA LEU A 98 -9.85 -18.41 9.84
C LEU A 98 -11.37 -18.57 9.99
N ASN A 99 -12.14 -17.55 9.64
CA ASN A 99 -13.60 -17.60 9.70
C ASN A 99 -14.19 -18.47 8.59
N GLU A 100 -13.66 -18.38 7.37
CA GLU A 100 -14.05 -19.19 6.22
C GLU A 100 -13.77 -20.69 6.46
N GLY A 101 -12.60 -21.02 7.01
CA GLY A 101 -12.26 -22.41 7.37
C GLY A 101 -13.20 -23.02 8.41
N ARG A 102 -13.74 -22.21 9.34
CA ARG A 102 -14.73 -22.65 10.33
C ARG A 102 -16.12 -22.88 9.72
N GLN A 103 -16.48 -22.13 8.68
CA GLN A 103 -17.76 -22.32 7.99
C GLN A 103 -17.74 -23.56 7.08
N SER A 104 -16.60 -23.89 6.47
CA SER A 104 -16.46 -25.11 5.66
C SER A 104 -16.46 -26.40 6.49
N ALA A 105 -16.14 -26.33 7.78
CA ALA A 105 -16.11 -27.50 8.67
C ALA A 105 -17.46 -27.81 9.34
N ARG A 106 -18.52 -27.04 9.07
CA ARG A 106 -19.86 -27.32 9.62
C ARG A 106 -20.44 -28.51 8.86
N PRO A 107 -20.59 -29.70 9.49
CA PRO A 107 -21.22 -30.83 8.81
C PRO A 107 -22.66 -30.44 8.50
N SER A 108 -23.10 -30.62 7.26
CA SER A 108 -24.53 -30.65 6.99
C SER A 108 -25.08 -31.88 7.72
N SER A 109 -25.80 -31.66 8.81
CA SER A 109 -26.60 -32.70 9.47
C SER A 109 -27.61 -33.22 8.46
N THR A 110 -27.19 -34.20 7.68
CA THR A 110 -28.04 -34.96 6.77
C THR A 110 -28.53 -36.12 7.61
N GLU A 111 -29.76 -36.02 8.10
CA GLU A 111 -30.40 -37.12 8.82
C GLU A 111 -30.46 -38.36 7.91
N PRO A 112 -30.10 -39.57 8.39
CA PRO A 112 -30.24 -40.78 7.60
C PRO A 112 -31.71 -41.20 7.50
N ASN A 113 -32.17 -41.31 6.25
CA ASN A 113 -33.47 -41.82 5.83
C ASN A 113 -33.77 -43.24 6.38
N SER A 114 -34.89 -43.41 7.09
CA SER A 114 -35.50 -44.72 7.36
C SER A 114 -36.67 -44.97 6.40
N GLN A 115 -36.41 -45.59 5.26
CA GLN A 115 -37.45 -46.23 4.46
C GLN A 115 -37.18 -47.73 4.36
N LYS A 116 -37.97 -48.45 5.15
CA LYS A 116 -38.13 -49.90 5.21
C LYS A 116 -38.54 -50.44 3.84
N GLN A 117 -37.68 -51.25 3.20
CA GLN A 117 -38.07 -52.07 2.04
C GLN A 117 -38.67 -53.39 2.55
N GLU A 118 -39.97 -53.55 2.36
CA GLU A 118 -40.64 -54.85 2.41
C GLU A 118 -40.93 -55.28 0.97
N GLY A 119 -40.21 -56.29 0.49
CA GLY A 119 -40.52 -56.99 -0.74
C GLY A 119 -41.53 -58.09 -0.47
N HIS A 120 -42.48 -58.31 -1.38
CA HIS A 120 -43.18 -59.58 -1.50
C HIS A 120 -43.53 -59.85 -2.97
N ALA A 121 -43.32 -61.12 -3.33
CA ALA A 121 -43.49 -61.76 -4.62
C ALA A 121 -44.95 -61.93 -5.04
#